data_AF-A0A7X7K3S4-F1
#
_entry.id   AF-A0A7X7K3S4-F1
#
_cell.length_a   1.000
_cell.length_b   1.000
_cell.length_c   1.000
_cell.angle_alpha   90.00
_cell.angle_beta   90.00
_cell.angle_gamma   90.00
#
_symmetry.space_group_name_H-M   'P 1'
#
loop_
_entity.id
_entity.type
_entity.pdbx_description
1 polymer ?
#
loop_
_entity_poly.entity_id
_entity_poly.type
_entity_poly.pdbx_seq_one_letter_code
_entity_poly.pdbx_strand_id
1 'polypeptide(L)'
;ALTEFDMVEDQDFRQWVRDALSHYWGGPKLSNNPLLALRIVERAAQQFDDNVMQGLREVLKQAIERLRPDGRREMTRPEWVLYNILDLKFLEGRSVREVARRLAMSESDLYRKQRVAIEAVAQVLAEMERAELRSADDARAV
;
A
#
# COMPACT_ATOMS: atom_id res chain seq x y z
N ALA A 1 8.32 -5.73 22.27
CA ALA A 1 7.03 -5.20 21.77
C ALA A 1 7.37 -4.06 20.84
N LEU A 2 7.13 -4.21 19.54
CA LEU A 2 7.31 -3.11 18.58
C LEU A 2 6.24 -2.06 18.91
N THR A 3 6.68 -0.83 19.19
CA THR A 3 5.79 0.24 19.67
C THR A 3 5.21 1.00 18.47
N GLU A 4 4.10 1.72 18.70
CA GLU A 4 3.26 2.41 17.71
C GLU A 4 3.97 3.30 16.67
N PHE A 5 5.15 3.83 16.98
CA PHE A 5 5.97 4.71 16.14
C PHE A 5 7.02 3.95 15.31
N ASP A 6 7.37 2.73 15.75
CA ASP A 6 8.50 1.95 15.25
C ASP A 6 8.22 1.42 13.85
N MET A 7 7.01 0.91 13.59
CA MET A 7 6.66 0.27 12.31
C MET A 7 6.76 1.19 11.09
N VAL A 8 6.47 2.49 11.20
CA VAL A 8 6.49 3.39 10.03
C VAL A 8 7.89 3.97 9.80
N GLU A 9 8.65 4.21 10.88
CA GLU A 9 10.04 4.67 10.79
C GLU A 9 11.00 3.54 10.39
N ASP A 10 10.62 2.29 10.65
CA ASP A 10 11.35 1.11 10.25
C ASP A 10 11.57 1.05 8.72
N GLN A 11 12.85 1.08 8.33
CA GLN A 11 13.25 0.93 6.93
C GLN A 11 12.79 -0.42 6.37
N ASP A 12 12.70 -1.46 7.20
CA ASP A 12 12.30 -2.79 6.79
C ASP A 12 10.82 -2.81 6.41
N PHE A 13 9.95 -2.16 7.18
CA PHE A 13 8.53 -2.08 6.87
C PHE A 13 8.26 -1.38 5.52
N ARG A 14 8.92 -0.23 5.28
CA ARG A 14 8.82 0.46 3.98
C ARG A 14 9.32 -0.41 2.83
N GLN A 15 10.38 -1.18 3.07
CA GLN A 15 10.90 -2.12 2.07
C GLN A 15 9.91 -3.26 1.81
N TRP A 16 9.26 -3.81 2.83
CA TRP A 16 8.23 -4.85 2.66
C TRP A 16 7.03 -4.35 1.85
N VAL A 17 6.56 -3.12 2.10
CA VAL A 17 5.50 -2.47 1.32
C VAL A 17 5.91 -2.30 -0.13
N ARG A 18 7.13 -1.78 -0.39
CA ARG A 18 7.68 -1.67 -1.74
C ARG A 18 7.70 -3.02 -2.46
N ASP A 19 8.19 -4.05 -1.79
CA ASP A 19 8.33 -5.40 -2.35
C ASP A 19 6.95 -6.02 -2.65
N ALA A 20 5.98 -5.86 -1.74
CA ALA A 20 4.61 -6.32 -1.95
C ALA A 20 3.94 -5.61 -3.13
N LEU A 21 4.04 -4.28 -3.22
CA LEU A 21 3.48 -3.49 -4.34
C LEU A 21 4.14 -3.86 -5.67
N SER A 22 5.46 -4.03 -5.69
CA SER A 22 6.19 -4.38 -6.91
C SER A 22 5.83 -5.78 -7.44
N HIS A 23 5.36 -6.65 -6.55
CA HIS A 23 4.93 -8.02 -6.85
C HIS A 23 3.43 -8.23 -6.64
N TYR A 24 2.64 -7.15 -6.74
CA TYR A 24 1.19 -7.17 -6.46
C TYR A 24 0.46 -8.28 -7.23
N TRP A 25 0.81 -8.48 -8.50
CA TRP A 25 0.21 -9.50 -9.37
C TRP A 25 0.79 -10.92 -9.19
N GLY A 26 1.73 -11.10 -8.26
CA GLY A 26 2.33 -12.39 -7.93
C GLY A 26 3.85 -12.36 -7.88
N GLY A 27 4.41 -13.42 -7.28
CA GLY A 27 5.85 -13.61 -7.11
C GLY A 27 6.25 -13.86 -5.65
N PRO A 28 7.48 -14.38 -5.43
CA PRO A 28 7.93 -14.81 -4.10
C PRO A 28 7.97 -13.67 -3.08
N LYS A 29 8.16 -12.43 -3.54
CA LYS A 29 8.18 -11.23 -2.68
C LYS A 29 6.81 -10.79 -2.18
N LEU A 30 5.71 -11.31 -2.75
CA LEU A 30 4.37 -11.16 -2.21
C LEU A 30 4.00 -12.35 -1.34
N SER A 31 4.28 -13.58 -1.80
CA SER A 31 3.89 -14.82 -1.08
C SER A 31 4.68 -15.07 0.20
N ASN A 32 5.89 -14.52 0.32
CA ASN A 32 6.75 -14.65 1.50
C ASN A 32 6.92 -13.29 2.21
N ASN A 33 6.01 -12.34 1.95
CA ASN A 33 6.14 -11.00 2.49
C ASN A 33 5.78 -10.97 3.99
N PRO A 34 6.57 -10.34 4.86
CA PRO A 34 6.23 -10.22 6.28
C PRO A 34 4.88 -9.52 6.54
N LEU A 35 4.40 -8.68 5.61
CA LEU A 35 3.08 -8.05 5.71
C LEU A 35 1.92 -9.05 5.74
N LEU A 36 2.12 -10.30 5.32
CA LEU A 36 1.12 -11.36 5.41
C LEU A 36 0.71 -11.67 6.86
N ALA A 37 1.57 -11.36 7.84
CA ALA A 37 1.31 -11.60 9.26
C ALA A 37 0.57 -10.46 9.97
N LEU A 38 0.19 -9.38 9.25
CA LEU A 38 -0.56 -8.28 9.82
C LEU A 38 -1.99 -8.69 10.15
N ARG A 39 -2.54 -8.19 11.25
CA ARG A 39 -3.92 -8.51 11.68
C ARG A 39 -4.95 -8.03 10.67
N ILE A 40 -4.77 -6.86 10.07
CA ILE A 40 -5.66 -6.38 9.00
C ILE A 40 -5.68 -7.31 7.79
N VAL A 41 -4.56 -7.98 7.50
CA VAL A 41 -4.44 -8.90 6.37
C VAL A 41 -5.15 -10.20 6.69
N GLU A 42 -4.95 -10.76 7.88
CA GLU A 42 -5.71 -11.91 8.36
C GLU A 42 -7.22 -11.63 8.34
N ARG A 43 -7.64 -10.46 8.83
CA ARG A 43 -9.05 -10.06 8.84
C ARG A 43 -9.62 -9.93 7.43
N ALA A 44 -8.87 -9.34 6.50
CA ALA A 44 -9.28 -9.25 5.10
C ALA A 44 -9.34 -10.63 4.42
N ALA A 45 -8.42 -11.54 4.75
CA ALA A 45 -8.36 -12.89 4.18
C ALA A 45 -9.63 -13.72 4.46
N GLN A 46 -10.30 -13.48 5.58
CA GLN A 46 -11.59 -14.13 5.92
C GLN A 46 -12.68 -13.86 4.89
N GLN A 47 -12.57 -12.78 4.10
CA GLN A 47 -13.50 -12.46 3.00
C GLN A 47 -13.16 -13.20 1.69
N PHE A 48 -12.04 -13.92 1.65
CA PHE A 48 -11.49 -14.59 0.47
C PHE A 48 -11.12 -16.05 0.77
N ASP A 49 -11.98 -16.78 1.48
CA ASP A 49 -11.77 -18.19 1.85
C ASP A 49 -10.41 -18.43 2.55
N ASP A 50 -10.06 -17.54 3.49
CA ASP A 50 -8.79 -17.52 4.23
C ASP A 50 -7.53 -17.41 3.35
N ASN A 51 -7.68 -16.91 2.11
CA ASN A 51 -6.55 -16.65 1.22
C ASN A 51 -5.79 -15.38 1.65
N VAL A 52 -4.75 -15.56 2.46
CA VAL A 52 -3.92 -14.47 3.01
C VAL A 52 -3.25 -13.61 1.93
N MET A 53 -2.85 -14.20 0.80
CA MET A 53 -2.29 -13.43 -0.32
C MET A 53 -3.34 -12.49 -0.94
N GLN A 54 -4.59 -12.96 -1.05
CA GLN A 54 -5.68 -12.14 -1.55
C GLN A 54 -6.08 -11.08 -0.53
N GLY A 55 -6.06 -11.40 0.76
CA GLY A 55 -6.21 -10.43 1.85
C GLY A 55 -5.16 -9.32 1.77
N LEU A 56 -3.88 -9.66 1.56
CA LEU A 56 -2.81 -8.65 1.44
C LEU A 56 -3.02 -7.75 0.22
N ARG A 57 -3.42 -8.30 -0.93
CA ARG A 57 -3.75 -7.49 -2.12
C ARG A 57 -4.86 -6.51 -1.84
N GLU A 58 -5.94 -6.99 -1.22
CA GLU A 58 -7.09 -6.16 -0.91
C GLU A 58 -6.72 -5.05 0.08
N VAL A 59 -5.95 -5.36 1.12
CA VAL A 59 -5.44 -4.37 2.08
C VAL A 59 -4.56 -3.32 1.40
N LEU A 60 -3.62 -3.71 0.53
CA LEU A 60 -2.77 -2.76 -0.21
C LEU A 60 -3.60 -1.86 -1.13
N LYS A 61 -4.60 -2.43 -1.81
CA LYS A 61 -5.53 -1.68 -2.64
C LYS A 61 -6.32 -0.66 -1.81
N GLN A 62 -6.85 -1.06 -0.65
CA GLN A 62 -7.54 -0.16 0.26
C GLN A 62 -6.63 0.97 0.78
N ALA A 63 -5.38 0.66 1.12
CA ALA A 63 -4.41 1.67 1.54
C ALA A 63 -4.13 2.70 0.42
N ILE A 64 -4.02 2.26 -0.84
CA ILE A 64 -3.89 3.14 -2.00
C ILE A 64 -5.16 3.99 -2.20
N GLU A 65 -6.35 3.38 -2.10
CA GLU A 65 -7.61 4.09 -2.28
C GLU A 65 -7.85 5.16 -1.19
N ARG A 66 -7.34 5.00 0.03
CA ARG A 66 -7.39 6.04 1.07
C ARG A 66 -6.53 7.27 0.75
N LEU A 67 -5.56 7.14 -0.15
CA LEU A 67 -4.74 8.27 -0.63
C LEU A 67 -5.39 9.01 -1.81
N ARG A 68 -6.56 8.56 -2.26
CA ARG A 68 -7.29 9.18 -3.36
C ARG A 68 -7.78 10.58 -2.96
N PRO A 69 -7.40 11.64 -3.69
CA PRO A 69 -7.94 12.97 -3.45
C PRO A 69 -9.43 13.06 -3.81
N ASP A 70 -10.10 14.06 -3.23
CA ASP A 70 -11.47 14.40 -3.58
C ASP A 70 -11.59 15.00 -4.99
N GLY A 71 -12.77 14.83 -5.58
CA GLY A 71 -13.13 15.44 -6.86
C GLY A 71 -12.83 14.57 -8.08
N ARG A 72 -12.81 15.22 -9.25
CA ARG A 72 -12.55 14.53 -10.53
C ARG A 72 -11.07 14.18 -10.61
N ARG A 73 -10.78 12.93 -11.00
CA ARG A 73 -9.41 12.48 -11.22
C ARG A 73 -8.72 13.28 -12.32
N GLU A 74 -7.60 13.89 -11.98
CA GLU A 74 -6.78 14.69 -12.90
C GLU A 74 -5.36 14.13 -12.94
N MET A 75 -4.83 13.87 -14.14
CA MET A 75 -3.58 13.11 -14.28
C MET A 75 -2.35 13.91 -13.85
N THR A 76 -2.37 15.22 -14.04
CA THR A 76 -1.20 16.09 -13.89
C THR A 76 -1.30 17.04 -12.70
N ARG A 77 -2.42 17.05 -11.97
CA ARG A 77 -2.59 17.92 -10.79
C ARG A 77 -1.75 17.43 -9.61
N PRO A 78 -0.99 18.30 -8.94
CA PRO A 78 -0.05 17.90 -7.88
C PRO A 78 -0.63 16.97 -6.82
N GLU A 79 -1.85 17.24 -6.36
CA GLU A 79 -2.57 16.47 -5.35
C GLU A 79 -2.90 15.04 -5.80
N TRP A 80 -3.07 14.81 -7.11
CA TRP A 80 -3.38 13.50 -7.68
C TRP A 80 -2.14 12.67 -8.03
N VAL A 81 -0.97 13.29 -8.11
CA VAL A 81 0.22 12.63 -8.66
C VAL A 81 0.58 11.35 -7.91
N LEU A 82 0.62 11.36 -6.58
CA LEU A 82 1.03 10.17 -5.81
C LEU A 82 0.03 9.02 -6.00
N TYR A 83 -1.28 9.29 -5.89
CA TYR A 83 -2.33 8.31 -6.14
C TYR A 83 -2.24 7.76 -7.57
N ASN A 84 -2.07 8.62 -8.58
CA ASN A 84 -1.96 8.19 -9.97
C ASN A 84 -0.71 7.33 -10.23
N ILE A 85 0.41 7.62 -9.57
CA ILE A 85 1.60 6.77 -9.65
C ILE A 85 1.27 5.38 -9.10
N LEU A 86 0.65 5.28 -7.92
CA LEU A 86 0.33 4.01 -7.28
C LEU A 86 -0.61 3.17 -8.13
N ASP A 87 -1.72 3.78 -8.55
CA ASP A 87 -2.75 3.14 -9.34
C ASP A 87 -2.20 2.68 -10.70
N LEU A 88 -1.57 3.57 -11.48
CA LEU A 88 -1.07 3.20 -12.80
C LEU A 88 0.09 2.19 -12.72
N LYS A 89 1.03 2.36 -11.79
CA LYS A 89 2.26 1.55 -11.74
C LYS A 89 2.04 0.17 -11.14
N PHE A 90 1.24 0.07 -10.08
CA PHE A 90 1.12 -1.14 -9.28
C PHE A 90 -0.22 -1.83 -9.49
N LEU A 91 -1.34 -1.10 -9.40
CA LEU A 91 -2.66 -1.69 -9.62
C LEU A 91 -2.86 -2.02 -11.10
N GLU A 92 -2.66 -1.08 -12.02
CA GLU A 92 -2.80 -1.34 -13.46
C GLU A 92 -1.57 -2.03 -14.09
N GLY A 93 -0.46 -2.14 -13.34
CA GLY A 93 0.75 -2.84 -13.80
C GLY A 93 1.50 -2.18 -14.95
N ARG A 94 1.32 -0.86 -15.19
CA ARG A 94 1.94 -0.17 -16.32
C ARG A 94 3.46 -0.03 -16.18
N SER A 95 4.12 0.14 -17.34
CA SER A 95 5.56 0.39 -17.39
C SER A 95 5.92 1.81 -16.90
N VAL A 96 7.11 1.97 -16.33
CA VAL A 96 7.63 3.28 -15.87
C VAL A 96 7.50 4.36 -16.96
N ARG A 97 7.88 4.01 -18.20
CA ARG A 97 7.80 4.90 -19.36
C ARG A 97 6.38 5.34 -19.69
N GLU A 98 5.40 4.44 -19.58
CA GLU A 98 3.99 4.76 -19.80
C GLU A 98 3.44 5.67 -18.71
N VAL A 99 3.75 5.38 -17.44
CA VAL A 99 3.31 6.20 -16.31
C VAL A 99 3.89 7.60 -16.41
N ALA A 100 5.20 7.73 -16.61
CA ALA A 100 5.88 9.02 -16.78
C ALA A 100 5.25 9.86 -17.90
N ARG A 101 4.96 9.24 -19.05
CA ARG A 101 4.27 9.91 -20.18
C ARG A 101 2.87 10.38 -19.81
N ARG A 102 2.06 9.53 -19.17
CA ARG A 102 0.68 9.86 -18.77
C ARG A 102 0.61 10.99 -17.76
N LEU A 103 1.59 11.07 -16.86
CA LEU A 103 1.69 12.11 -15.83
C LEU A 103 2.50 13.33 -16.27
N ALA A 104 2.90 13.39 -17.56
CA ALA A 104 3.67 14.49 -18.14
C ALA A 104 4.95 14.84 -17.34
N MET A 105 5.69 13.82 -16.89
CA MET A 105 6.93 13.98 -16.10
C MET A 105 8.06 13.11 -16.64
N SER A 106 9.30 13.41 -16.23
CA SER A 106 10.46 12.56 -16.56
C SER A 106 10.46 11.28 -15.72
N GLU A 107 11.12 10.22 -16.19
CA GLU A 107 11.27 8.98 -15.42
C GLU A 107 12.02 9.21 -14.10
N SER A 108 13.02 10.09 -14.09
CA SER A 108 13.73 10.46 -12.86
C SER A 108 12.81 11.14 -11.84
N ASP A 109 11.87 11.98 -12.29
CA ASP A 109 10.88 12.58 -11.41
C ASP A 109 9.87 11.56 -10.91
N LEU A 110 9.43 10.65 -11.79
CA LEU A 110 8.57 9.54 -11.42
C LEU A 110 9.19 8.70 -10.31
N TYR A 111 10.46 8.29 -10.43
CA TYR A 111 11.12 7.49 -9.40
C TYR A 111 11.19 8.20 -8.04
N ARG A 112 11.41 9.52 -8.01
CA ARG A 112 11.39 10.29 -6.76
C ARG A 112 9.99 10.30 -6.14
N LYS A 113 8.96 10.60 -6.93
CA LYS A 113 7.58 10.67 -6.45
C LYS A 113 7.03 9.29 -6.09
N GLN A 114 7.48 8.23 -6.76
CA GLN A 114 7.13 6.85 -6.43
C GLN A 114 7.62 6.47 -5.04
N ARG A 115 8.83 6.92 -4.62
CA ARG A 115 9.31 6.69 -3.25
C ARG A 115 8.38 7.32 -2.21
N VAL A 116 8.02 8.59 -2.41
CA VAL A 116 7.07 9.30 -1.55
C VAL A 116 5.70 8.63 -1.54
N ALA A 117 5.24 8.14 -2.69
CA ALA A 117 3.96 7.45 -2.77
C ALA A 117 3.95 6.12 -2.00
N ILE A 118 5.04 5.35 -2.04
CA ILE A 118 5.20 4.12 -1.26
C ILE A 118 5.27 4.42 0.24
N GLU A 119 5.97 5.49 0.63
CA GLU A 119 6.01 5.97 2.03
C GLU A 119 4.60 6.33 2.53
N ALA A 120 3.79 7.00 1.71
CA ALA A 120 2.41 7.30 2.05
C ALA A 120 1.55 6.03 2.23
N VAL A 121 1.74 5.02 1.38
CA VAL A 121 1.04 3.73 1.55
C VAL A 121 1.47 3.03 2.83
N ALA A 122 2.76 3.05 3.17
CA ALA A 122 3.26 2.46 4.41
C ALA A 122 2.64 3.14 5.65
N GLN A 123 2.52 4.47 5.65
CA GLN A 123 1.85 5.21 6.72
C GLN A 123 0.38 4.78 6.87
N VAL A 124 -0.37 4.76 5.78
CA VAL A 124 -1.79 4.36 5.80
C VAL A 124 -1.94 2.91 6.25
N LEU A 125 -1.07 2.01 5.79
CA LEU A 125 -1.10 0.60 6.15
C LEU A 125 -0.87 0.39 7.65
N ALA A 126 0.09 1.12 8.24
CA ALA A 126 0.32 1.06 9.68
C ALA A 126 -0.83 1.66 10.49
N GLU A 127 -1.50 2.70 9.99
CA GLU A 127 -2.72 3.24 10.61
C GLU A 127 -3.87 2.24 10.58
N MET A 128 -4.05 1.54 9.44
CA MET A 128 -5.02 0.46 9.31
C MET A 128 -4.73 -0.64 10.32
N GLU A 129 -3.48 -1.09 10.42
CA GLU A 129 -3.09 -2.16 11.37
C GLU A 129 -3.38 -1.76 12.82
N ARG A 130 -3.00 -0.53 13.19
CA ARG A 130 -3.27 -0.01 14.53
C ARG A 130 -4.76 0.06 14.86
N ALA A 131 -5.59 0.49 13.90
CA ALA A 131 -7.03 0.56 14.10
C ALA A 131 -7.66 -0.83 14.33
N GLU A 132 -7.19 -1.85 13.60
CA GLU A 132 -7.66 -3.22 13.75
C GLU A 132 -7.21 -3.84 15.08
N LEU A 133 -5.95 -3.63 15.49
CA LEU A 133 -5.45 -4.11 16.78
C LEU A 133 -6.25 -3.52 17.95
N ARG A 134 -6.53 -2.21 17.91
CA ARG A 134 -7.37 -1.55 18.94
C ARG A 134 -8.78 -2.10 18.97
N SER A 135 -9.40 -2.31 17.80
CA SER A 135 -10.75 -2.88 17.70
C SER A 135 -10.82 -4.31 18.24
N ALA A 136 -9.76 -5.10 18.04
CA ALA A 136 -9.66 -6.47 18.56
C ALA A 136 -9.47 -6.52 20.09
N ASP A 137 -8.71 -5.57 20.65
CA ASP A 137 -8.53 -5.46 22.10
C ASP A 137 -9.83 -5.03 22.80
N ASP A 138 -10.56 -4.06 22.22
CA ASP A 138 -11.87 -3.63 22.73
C ASP A 138 -12.88 -4.79 22.72
N ALA A 139 -12.90 -5.60 21.67
CA ALA A 139 -13.77 -6.77 21.57
C ALA A 139 -13.45 -7.90 22.57
N ARG A 140 -12.24 -7.94 23.13
CA ARG A 140 -11.82 -8.91 24.15
C ARG A 140 -12.08 -8.43 25.58
N ALA A 141 -12.23 -7.13 25.78
CA ALA A 141 -12.49 -6.52 27.08
C ALA A 141 -13.98 -6.52 27.48
N VAL A 142 -14.87 -6.90 26.55
CA VAL A 142 -16.32 -7.04 26.72
C VAL A 142 -16.69 -8.52 26.89
#